data_AF-A0A558AGJ7-F1
#
_entry.id   AF-A0A558AGJ7-F1
#
_cell.length_a   1.000
_cell.length_b   1.000
_cell.length_c   1.000
_cell.angle_alpha   90.00
_cell.angle_beta   90.00
_cell.angle_gamma   90.00
#
_symmetry.space_group_name_H-M   'P 1'
#
loop_
_entity.id
_entity.type
_entity.pdbx_description
1 polymer ?
#
loop_
_entity_poly.entity_id
_entity_poly.type
_entity_poly.pdbx_seq_one_letter_code
_entity_poly.pdbx_strand_id
1 'polypeptide(L)'
;MSITPPRPLPVSLRMFSTADFSRNYVLHPGVECNIPRWGSEDEYGAWSYARGVLVETSRALYGTPVSLRYRELLSRQPHEDPSTVPAHLPVGYEITAVVHDCTGKLVTVVHHRETAPHGAHGDFWRLTVNGIEPEDGLATHPPSLPWAANQVRWHLRERPPLIPITRVKLA
;
A
#
# COMPACT_ATOMS: atom_id res chain seq x y z
N MET A 1 -44.67 -16.73 -20.36
CA MET A 1 -43.91 -16.06 -19.29
C MET A 1 -42.44 -16.36 -19.54
N SER A 2 -41.65 -15.36 -19.93
CA SER A 2 -40.22 -15.55 -20.22
C SER A 2 -39.42 -15.32 -18.93
N ILE A 3 -38.75 -16.36 -18.46
CA ILE A 3 -37.88 -16.30 -17.28
C ILE A 3 -36.56 -15.70 -17.74
N THR A 4 -36.33 -14.43 -17.44
CA THR A 4 -35.04 -13.77 -17.65
C THR A 4 -33.98 -14.50 -16.82
N PRO A 5 -32.90 -15.03 -17.42
CA PRO A 5 -31.86 -15.68 -16.65
C PRO A 5 -31.19 -14.67 -15.71
N PRO A 6 -30.80 -15.07 -14.49
CA PRO A 6 -30.07 -14.19 -13.58
C PRO A 6 -28.80 -13.73 -14.27
N ARG A 7 -28.62 -12.41 -14.31
CA ARG A 7 -27.41 -11.75 -14.82
C ARG A 7 -26.22 -12.37 -14.09
N PRO A 8 -25.22 -12.94 -14.79
CA PRO A 8 -24.04 -13.45 -14.12
C PRO A 8 -23.41 -12.29 -13.35
N LEU A 9 -23.24 -12.46 -12.03
CA LEU A 9 -22.44 -11.55 -11.22
C LEU A 9 -21.09 -11.40 -11.92
N PRO A 10 -20.56 -10.18 -12.05
CA PRO A 10 -19.29 -9.98 -12.72
C PRO A 10 -18.24 -10.88 -12.06
N VAL A 11 -17.74 -11.82 -12.86
CA VAL A 11 -16.58 -12.66 -12.57
C VAL A 11 -15.53 -11.75 -11.97
N SER A 12 -15.21 -11.95 -10.69
CA SER A 12 -14.08 -11.39 -9.95
C SER A 12 -13.43 -10.22 -10.70
N LEU A 13 -13.85 -8.99 -10.40
CA LEU A 13 -13.11 -7.80 -10.79
C LEU A 13 -11.66 -8.03 -10.36
N ARG A 14 -10.79 -8.44 -11.28
CA ARG A 14 -9.36 -8.42 -11.05
C ARG A 14 -9.06 -6.94 -10.82
N MET A 15 -8.77 -6.58 -9.57
CA MET A 15 -8.64 -5.20 -9.11
C MET A 15 -7.40 -4.47 -9.65
N PHE A 16 -6.75 -5.03 -10.68
CA PHE A 16 -5.64 -4.45 -11.42
C PHE A 16 -5.86 -4.61 -12.92
N SER A 17 -5.76 -3.50 -13.64
CA SER A 17 -5.60 -3.50 -15.08
C SER A 17 -4.14 -3.23 -15.44
N THR A 18 -3.73 -3.58 -16.66
CA THR A 18 -2.44 -3.14 -17.23
C THR A 18 -2.30 -1.62 -17.22
N ALA A 19 -3.41 -0.88 -17.22
CA ALA A 19 -3.42 0.58 -17.14
C ALA A 19 -2.99 1.13 -15.76
N ASP A 20 -3.16 0.37 -14.68
CA ASP A 20 -2.69 0.79 -13.35
C ASP A 20 -1.17 0.61 -13.22
N PHE A 21 -0.62 -0.40 -13.89
CA PHE A 21 0.82 -0.64 -13.99
C PHE A 21 1.53 0.31 -14.98
N SER A 22 0.80 0.89 -15.94
CA SER A 22 1.36 1.82 -16.93
C SER A 22 1.38 3.29 -16.48
N ARG A 23 0.84 3.63 -15.29
CA ARG A 23 0.95 4.99 -14.72
C ARG A 23 2.38 5.23 -14.22
N ASN A 24 3.12 6.07 -14.93
CA ASN A 24 4.43 6.55 -14.50
C ASN A 24 4.30 7.64 -13.43
N TYR A 25 4.39 7.26 -12.17
CA TYR A 25 4.50 8.18 -11.05
C TYR A 25 5.96 8.62 -10.87
N VAL A 26 6.18 9.93 -10.75
CA VAL A 26 7.50 10.53 -10.52
C VAL A 26 7.54 11.14 -9.12
N LEU A 27 8.62 10.90 -8.39
CA LEU A 27 8.83 11.49 -7.07
C LEU A 27 9.53 12.85 -7.18
N HIS A 28 9.04 13.81 -6.40
CA HIS A 28 9.69 15.12 -6.28
C HIS A 28 11.11 14.97 -5.69
N PRO A 29 12.11 15.78 -6.09
CA PRO A 29 13.49 15.66 -5.60
C PRO A 29 13.65 15.72 -4.08
N GLY A 30 12.77 16.48 -3.41
CA GLY A 30 12.76 16.62 -1.95
C GLY A 30 12.20 15.41 -1.18
N VAL A 31 11.73 14.36 -1.86
CA VAL A 31 11.28 13.12 -1.21
C VAL A 31 12.48 12.23 -0.90
N GLU A 32 12.57 11.79 0.35
CA GLU A 32 13.53 10.77 0.77
C GLU A 32 13.06 9.40 0.28
N CYS A 33 13.86 8.70 -0.52
CA CYS A 33 13.48 7.38 -1.03
C CYS A 33 14.65 6.44 -1.25
N ASN A 34 14.38 5.13 -1.17
CA ASN A 34 15.37 4.06 -1.41
C ASN A 34 15.17 3.35 -2.77
N ILE A 35 14.28 3.86 -3.61
CA ILE A 35 14.04 3.38 -4.98
C ILE A 35 14.25 4.53 -5.98
N PRO A 36 14.43 4.23 -7.28
CA PRO A 36 14.51 5.26 -8.31
C PRO A 36 13.29 6.20 -8.30
N ARG A 37 13.55 7.50 -8.43
CA ARG A 37 12.53 8.56 -8.40
C ARG A 37 11.66 8.61 -9.65
N TRP A 38 12.22 8.19 -10.78
CA TRP A 38 11.56 8.04 -12.07
C TRP A 38 11.58 6.57 -12.48
N GLY A 39 10.67 6.19 -13.38
CA GLY A 39 10.73 4.90 -14.05
C GLY A 39 11.78 4.87 -15.17
N SER A 40 12.20 3.67 -15.56
CA SER A 40 12.82 3.39 -16.86
C SER A 40 11.87 2.52 -17.69
N GLU A 41 12.05 2.44 -19.01
CA GLU A 41 11.23 1.57 -19.87
C GLU A 41 11.31 0.08 -19.47
N ASP A 42 12.35 -0.31 -18.72
CA ASP A 42 12.56 -1.68 -18.24
C ASP A 42 12.01 -1.93 -16.81
N GLU A 43 11.47 -0.89 -16.13
CA GLU A 43 10.89 -1.01 -14.78
C GLU A 43 9.40 -1.35 -14.82
N TYR A 44 9.07 -2.63 -14.67
CA TYR A 44 7.68 -3.06 -14.45
C TYR A 44 7.39 -3.45 -13.00
N GLY A 45 6.25 -2.98 -12.50
CA GLY A 45 5.54 -3.59 -11.37
C GLY A 45 5.63 -2.84 -10.04
N ALA A 46 6.66 -3.15 -9.25
CA ALA A 46 6.62 -2.88 -7.81
C ALA A 46 7.05 -1.45 -7.43
N TRP A 47 8.09 -0.90 -8.07
CA TRP A 47 8.54 0.46 -7.78
C TRP A 47 7.58 1.53 -8.32
N SER A 48 7.01 1.34 -9.51
CA SER A 48 5.94 2.22 -10.00
C SER A 48 4.72 2.20 -9.09
N TYR A 49 4.35 1.01 -8.58
CA TYR A 49 3.28 0.89 -7.59
C TYR A 49 3.64 1.63 -6.29
N ALA A 50 4.86 1.47 -5.77
CA ALA A 50 5.34 2.17 -4.57
C ALA A 50 5.32 3.69 -4.71
N ARG A 51 5.80 4.22 -5.84
CA ARG A 51 5.71 5.66 -6.16
C ARG A 51 4.26 6.12 -6.19
N GLY A 52 3.38 5.30 -6.77
CA GLY A 52 1.96 5.56 -6.85
C GLY A 52 1.26 5.59 -5.49
N VAL A 53 1.64 4.73 -4.53
CA VAL A 53 1.13 4.81 -3.15
C VAL A 53 1.36 6.20 -2.57
N LEU A 54 2.62 6.69 -2.60
CA LEU A 54 2.94 8.00 -2.05
C LEU A 54 2.21 9.15 -2.76
N VAL A 55 2.22 9.14 -4.10
CA VAL A 55 1.62 10.23 -4.89
C VAL A 55 0.10 10.28 -4.71
N GLU A 56 -0.59 9.15 -4.79
CA GLU A 56 -2.04 9.11 -4.65
C GLU A 56 -2.48 9.43 -3.21
N THR A 57 -1.76 8.94 -2.20
CA THR A 57 -2.03 9.34 -0.80
C THR A 57 -1.83 10.84 -0.61
N SER A 58 -0.72 11.41 -1.09
CA SER A 58 -0.46 12.85 -0.99
C SER A 58 -1.57 13.67 -1.65
N ARG A 59 -2.05 13.24 -2.84
CA ARG A 59 -3.16 13.88 -3.54
C ARG A 59 -4.47 13.80 -2.76
N ALA A 60 -4.82 12.61 -2.26
CA ALA A 60 -6.07 12.40 -1.53
C ALA A 60 -6.14 13.24 -0.24
N LEU A 61 -5.00 13.44 0.43
CA LEU A 61 -4.91 14.22 1.67
C LEU A 61 -4.68 15.72 1.43
N TYR A 62 -4.59 16.17 0.17
CA TYR A 62 -4.14 17.53 -0.18
C TYR A 62 -2.83 17.90 0.54
N GLY A 63 -1.95 16.90 0.63
CA GLY A 63 -0.77 16.89 1.45
C GLY A 63 0.53 17.05 0.65
N THR A 64 1.64 17.06 1.37
CA THR A 64 3.00 17.10 0.79
C THR A 64 3.72 15.77 1.04
N PRO A 65 4.32 15.15 0.01
CA PRO A 65 5.06 13.89 0.19
C PRO A 65 6.38 14.12 0.92
N VAL A 66 6.75 13.20 1.82
CA VAL A 66 7.95 13.30 2.67
C VAL A 66 8.95 12.20 2.35
N SER A 67 8.56 10.94 2.52
CA SER A 67 9.45 9.81 2.31
C SER A 67 8.73 8.58 1.75
N LEU A 68 9.47 7.75 1.02
CA LEU A 68 9.03 6.47 0.49
C LEU A 68 10.09 5.40 0.72
N ARG A 69 9.73 4.35 1.45
CA ARG A 69 10.57 3.16 1.60
C ARG A 69 9.88 1.95 0.98
N TYR A 70 10.60 1.25 0.13
CA TYR A 70 10.20 -0.03 -0.43
C TYR A 70 11.08 -1.13 0.16
N ARG A 71 10.44 -2.24 0.55
CA ARG A 71 11.11 -3.45 1.03
C ARG A 71 10.51 -4.65 0.31
N GLU A 72 11.36 -5.44 -0.33
CA GLU A 72 10.96 -6.74 -0.85
C GLU A 72 10.88 -7.75 0.31
N LEU A 73 9.81 -8.54 0.33
CA LEU A 73 9.61 -9.59 1.32
C LEU A 73 10.13 -10.90 0.74
N LEU A 74 11.05 -11.56 1.45
CA LEU A 74 11.68 -12.80 1.01
C LEU A 74 11.22 -13.97 1.86
N SER A 75 10.89 -15.10 1.23
CA SER A 75 10.65 -16.38 1.89
C SER A 75 11.63 -17.44 1.40
N ARG A 76 11.82 -18.47 2.23
CA ARG A 76 12.43 -19.73 1.82
C ARG A 76 11.38 -20.61 1.14
N GLN A 77 11.80 -21.46 0.20
CA GLN A 77 10.91 -22.48 -0.34
C GLN A 77 10.62 -23.55 0.74
N PRO A 78 9.43 -24.16 0.75
CA PRO A 78 9.07 -25.18 1.75
C PRO A 78 9.96 -26.42 1.78
N HIS A 79 10.76 -26.65 0.74
CA HIS A 79 11.63 -27.81 0.56
C HIS A 79 13.13 -27.48 0.65
N GLU A 80 13.48 -26.22 0.95
CA GLU A 80 14.88 -25.82 1.16
C GLU A 80 15.29 -26.03 2.62
N ASP A 81 16.44 -26.66 2.86
CA ASP A 81 17.01 -26.86 4.19
C ASP A 81 17.46 -25.50 4.79
N PRO A 82 16.91 -25.10 5.96
CA PRO A 82 17.22 -23.84 6.62
C PRO A 82 18.69 -23.58 6.93
N SER A 83 19.50 -24.64 7.00
CA SER A 83 20.92 -24.62 7.35
C SER A 83 21.84 -24.42 6.15
N THR A 84 21.33 -24.58 4.92
CA THR A 84 22.13 -24.58 3.69
C THR A 84 21.79 -23.46 2.72
N VAL A 85 20.59 -22.84 2.85
CA VAL A 85 20.08 -21.88 1.86
C VAL A 85 19.52 -20.61 2.54
N PRO A 86 20.06 -19.41 2.27
CA PRO A 86 19.44 -18.13 2.69
C PRO A 86 18.03 -17.93 2.08
N ALA A 87 17.25 -16.95 2.55
CA ALA A 87 15.93 -16.69 1.97
C ALA A 87 16.07 -16.09 0.56
N HIS A 88 15.44 -16.69 -0.45
CA HIS A 88 15.77 -16.37 -1.85
C HIS A 88 14.60 -16.04 -2.77
N LEU A 89 13.34 -16.26 -2.37
CA LEU A 89 12.23 -15.95 -3.24
C LEU A 89 11.45 -14.73 -2.78
N PRO A 90 11.24 -13.74 -3.65
CA PRO A 90 10.34 -12.64 -3.37
C PRO A 90 8.93 -13.18 -3.27
N VAL A 91 8.35 -13.05 -2.09
CA VAL A 91 6.97 -13.42 -1.80
C VAL A 91 6.08 -12.21 -1.68
N GLY A 92 6.60 -11.00 -1.86
CA GLY A 92 5.79 -9.80 -1.73
C GLY A 92 6.60 -8.55 -1.49
N TYR A 93 5.92 -7.53 -0.99
CA TYR A 93 6.54 -6.25 -0.70
C TYR A 93 5.84 -5.54 0.44
N GLU A 94 6.60 -4.65 1.08
CA GLU A 94 6.13 -3.66 2.01
C GLU A 94 6.55 -2.27 1.52
N ILE A 95 5.59 -1.35 1.51
CA ILE A 95 5.79 0.04 1.11
C ILE A 95 5.40 0.90 2.28
N THR A 96 6.32 1.73 2.77
CA THR A 96 6.05 2.76 3.76
C THR A 96 6.10 4.12 3.09
N ALA A 97 4.95 4.79 3.02
CA ALA A 97 4.81 6.15 2.50
C ALA A 97 4.52 7.12 3.65
N VAL A 98 5.23 8.24 3.68
CA VAL A 98 5.02 9.30 4.68
C VAL A 98 4.65 10.58 3.96
N VAL A 99 3.57 11.21 4.41
CA VAL A 99 3.06 12.48 3.88
C VAL A 99 2.70 13.42 5.02
N HIS A 100 2.84 14.72 4.80
CA HIS A 100 2.12 15.71 5.59
C HIS A 100 0.70 15.83 5.04
N ASP A 101 -0.33 15.80 5.88
CA ASP A 101 -1.69 16.14 5.46
C ASP A 101 -1.84 17.66 5.22
N CYS A 102 -3.03 18.09 4.78
CA CYS A 102 -3.31 19.51 4.55
C CYS A 102 -3.23 20.40 5.81
N THR A 103 -3.17 19.81 7.00
CA THR A 103 -2.98 20.51 8.28
C THR A 103 -1.51 20.52 8.74
N GLY A 104 -0.61 19.88 7.97
CA GLY A 104 0.80 19.74 8.30
C GLY A 104 1.12 18.55 9.21
N LYS A 105 0.15 17.70 9.58
CA LYS A 105 0.40 16.52 10.43
C LYS A 105 1.02 15.40 9.61
N LEU A 106 1.97 14.69 10.21
CA LEU A 106 2.57 13.50 9.60
C LEU A 106 1.58 12.33 9.61
N VAL A 107 1.44 11.71 8.44
CA VAL A 107 0.66 10.50 8.21
C VAL A 107 1.60 9.44 7.63
N THR A 108 1.68 8.30 8.30
CA THR A 108 2.42 7.12 7.83
C THR A 108 1.44 6.10 7.28
N VAL A 109 1.64 5.69 6.04
CA VAL A 109 0.84 4.68 5.37
C VAL A 109 1.73 3.49 5.02
N VAL A 110 1.32 2.29 5.42
CA VAL A 110 2.02 1.05 5.09
C VAL A 110 1.13 0.18 4.23
N HIS A 111 1.57 -0.10 2.99
CA HIS A 111 1.01 -1.15 2.14
C HIS A 111 1.86 -2.40 2.28
N HIS A 112 1.29 -3.47 2.80
CA HIS A 112 1.90 -4.79 2.90
C HIS A 112 1.20 -5.72 1.93
N ARG A 113 1.94 -6.46 1.12
CA ARG A 113 1.40 -7.50 0.25
C ARG A 113 2.27 -8.73 0.33
N GLU A 114 1.65 -9.88 0.50
CA GLU A 114 2.25 -11.19 0.28
C GLU A 114 1.51 -11.92 -0.84
N THR A 115 2.25 -12.67 -1.62
CA THR A 115 1.83 -13.55 -2.70
C THR A 115 2.57 -14.85 -2.49
N ALA A 116 2.06 -15.61 -1.53
CA ALA A 116 2.64 -16.85 -1.07
C ALA A 116 1.52 -17.89 -1.01
N PRO A 117 1.24 -18.61 -2.11
CA PRO A 117 0.17 -19.62 -2.14
C PRO A 117 0.37 -20.74 -1.10
N HIS A 118 1.57 -20.87 -0.54
CA HIS A 118 1.94 -21.81 0.52
C HIS A 118 2.48 -21.14 1.79
N GLY A 119 2.40 -19.81 1.91
CA GLY A 119 2.82 -19.07 3.11
C GLY A 119 1.77 -19.13 4.22
N ALA A 120 2.15 -18.75 5.45
CA ALA A 120 1.28 -18.82 6.64
C ALA A 120 -0.05 -18.05 6.50
N HIS A 121 -0.11 -17.07 5.59
CA HIS A 121 -1.27 -16.20 5.36
C HIS A 121 -1.90 -16.33 3.96
N GLY A 122 -1.30 -17.11 3.05
CA GLY A 122 -1.72 -17.14 1.64
C GLY A 122 -1.45 -15.81 0.92
N ASP A 123 -2.19 -15.58 -0.17
CA ASP A 123 -2.20 -14.29 -0.85
C ASP A 123 -3.01 -13.28 -0.03
N PHE A 124 -2.36 -12.21 0.45
CA PHE A 124 -3.06 -11.14 1.15
C PHE A 124 -2.40 -9.78 0.96
N TRP A 125 -3.20 -8.76 1.19
CA TRP A 125 -2.83 -7.36 1.22
C TRP A 125 -3.40 -6.72 2.48
N ARG A 126 -2.58 -5.87 3.10
CA ARG A 126 -2.93 -5.08 4.28
C ARG A 126 -2.52 -3.62 4.08
N LEU A 127 -3.36 -2.72 4.57
CA LEU A 127 -3.13 -1.29 4.69
C LEU A 127 -3.13 -0.91 6.17
N THR A 128 -2.12 -0.17 6.61
CA THR A 128 -2.18 0.52 7.92
C THR A 128 -1.91 2.01 7.76
N VAL A 129 -2.61 2.81 8.56
CA VAL A 129 -2.49 4.26 8.63
C VAL A 129 -2.15 4.63 10.07
N ASN A 130 -0.98 5.23 10.27
CA ASN A 130 -0.43 5.52 11.60
C ASN A 130 -0.43 4.29 12.53
N GLY A 131 -0.19 3.11 11.97
CA GLY A 131 -0.19 1.83 12.70
C GLY A 131 -1.58 1.23 12.96
N ILE A 132 -2.65 1.84 12.47
CA ILE A 132 -4.03 1.36 12.65
C ILE A 132 -4.57 0.86 11.31
N GLU A 133 -5.18 -0.31 11.29
CA GLU A 133 -5.85 -0.87 10.11
C GLU A 133 -7.20 -0.15 9.88
N PRO A 134 -7.45 0.43 8.68
CA PRO A 134 -8.77 0.95 8.30
C PRO A 134 -9.82 -0.15 8.11
N GLU A 135 -11.10 0.24 8.11
CA GLU A 135 -12.18 -0.62 7.59
C GLU A 135 -11.88 -0.90 6.10
N ASP A 136 -11.94 -2.17 5.68
CA ASP A 136 -11.45 -2.68 4.38
C ASP A 136 -9.92 -2.60 4.13
N GLY A 137 -9.14 -2.34 5.18
CA GLY A 137 -7.68 -2.36 5.15
C GLY A 137 -7.05 -3.75 4.99
N LEU A 138 -7.86 -4.80 4.78
CA LEU A 138 -7.41 -6.18 4.60
C LEU A 138 -8.18 -6.83 3.45
N ALA A 139 -7.47 -7.38 2.47
CA ALA A 139 -8.08 -8.08 1.34
C ALA A 139 -7.09 -9.09 0.72
N THR A 140 -7.57 -10.02 -0.11
CA THR A 140 -6.70 -10.93 -0.88
C THR A 140 -5.84 -10.18 -1.90
N HIS A 141 -6.39 -9.10 -2.47
CA HIS A 141 -5.73 -8.28 -3.48
C HIS A 141 -5.87 -6.81 -3.10
N PRO A 142 -4.81 -5.99 -3.30
CA PRO A 142 -4.94 -4.56 -3.09
C PRO A 142 -6.01 -3.98 -4.04
N PRO A 143 -6.73 -2.93 -3.63
CA PRO A 143 -7.54 -2.15 -4.55
C PRO A 143 -6.65 -1.25 -5.42
N SER A 144 -7.27 -0.50 -6.33
CA SER A 144 -6.55 0.53 -7.10
C SER A 144 -5.92 1.58 -6.16
N LEU A 145 -4.79 2.16 -6.57
CA LEU A 145 -4.07 3.14 -5.75
C LEU A 145 -4.93 4.36 -5.36
N PRO A 146 -5.74 4.96 -6.25
CA PRO A 146 -6.64 6.04 -5.86
C PRO A 146 -7.69 5.60 -4.83
N TRP A 147 -8.17 4.35 -4.90
CA TRP A 147 -9.10 3.82 -3.91
C TRP A 147 -8.44 3.59 -2.55
N ALA A 148 -7.24 3.00 -2.53
CA ALA A 148 -6.45 2.86 -1.30
C ALA A 148 -6.18 4.23 -0.65
N ALA A 149 -5.83 5.25 -1.44
CA ALA A 149 -5.64 6.61 -0.94
C ALA A 149 -6.92 7.24 -0.36
N ASN A 150 -8.09 6.93 -0.94
CA ASN A 150 -9.37 7.35 -0.36
C ASN A 150 -9.69 6.63 0.95
N GLN A 151 -9.34 5.35 1.09
CA GLN A 151 -9.46 4.65 2.38
C GLN A 151 -8.62 5.34 3.47
N VAL A 152 -7.38 5.73 3.16
CA VAL A 152 -6.55 6.53 4.09
C VAL A 152 -7.27 7.83 4.48
N ARG A 153 -7.81 8.55 3.50
CA ARG A 153 -8.53 9.81 3.74
C ARG A 153 -9.77 9.62 4.61
N TRP A 154 -10.57 8.60 4.36
CA TRP A 154 -11.77 8.31 5.14
C TRP A 154 -11.42 7.88 6.56
N HIS A 155 -10.44 6.99 6.71
CA HIS A 155 -9.94 6.56 8.02
C HIS A 155 -9.53 7.75 8.91
N LEU A 156 -8.79 8.71 8.35
CA LEU A 156 -8.36 9.91 9.09
C LEU A 156 -9.50 10.88 9.42
N ARG A 157 -10.59 10.88 8.64
CA ARG A 157 -11.78 11.70 8.93
C ARG A 157 -12.61 11.12 10.07
N GLU A 158 -12.75 9.81 10.11
CA GLU A 158 -13.51 9.10 11.14
C GLU A 158 -12.75 9.01 12.46
N ARG A 159 -11.41 9.04 12.38
CA ARG A 159 -10.52 8.99 13.54
C ARG A 159 -9.51 10.15 13.46
N PRO A 160 -9.91 11.37 13.82
CA PRO A 160 -8.95 12.46 13.97
C PRO A 160 -7.83 12.01 14.92
N PRO A 161 -6.57 12.34 14.63
CA PRO A 161 -5.45 11.88 15.43
C PRO A 161 -5.66 12.31 16.88
N LEU A 162 -5.56 11.33 17.79
CA LEU A 162 -5.62 11.57 19.23
C LEU A 162 -4.60 12.66 19.56
N ILE A 163 -5.09 13.79 20.06
CA ILE A 163 -4.25 14.86 20.58
C ILE A 163 -3.39 14.21 21.67
N PRO A 164 -2.05 14.33 21.64
CA PRO A 164 -1.25 13.87 22.76
C PRO A 164 -1.73 14.62 24.00
N ILE A 165 -2.19 13.88 25.02
CA ILE A 165 -2.53 14.46 26.32
C ILE A 165 -1.21 14.97 26.90
N THR A 166 -0.87 16.23 26.62
CA THR A 166 0.07 16.98 27.45
C THR A 166 -0.54 16.97 28.84
N ARG A 167 0.04 16.16 29.74
CA ARG A 167 -0.21 16.25 31.17
C ARG A 167 0.08 17.70 31.56
N VAL A 168 -0.97 18.48 31.79
CA VAL A 168 -0.88 19.72 32.52
C VAL A 168 -0.40 19.33 33.91
N LYS A 169 0.88 19.59 34.22
CA LYS A 169 1.31 19.72 35.60
C LYS A 169 0.58 20.95 36.14
N LEU A 170 -0.48 20.73 36.90
CA LEU A 170 -0.95 21.71 37.87
C LEU A 170 0.16 21.89 38.92
N ALA A 171 0.32 23.15 39.32
CA ALA A 171 1.40 23.73 40.12
C ALA A 171 1.76 22.93 41.39
#